data_AF-A0A8S4QFM5-F1
#
_entry.id   AF-A0A8S4QFM5-F1
#
_cell.length_a   1.000
_cell.length_b   1.000
_cell.length_c   1.000
_cell.angle_alpha   90.00
_cell.angle_beta   90.00
_cell.angle_gamma   90.00
#
_symmetry.space_group_name_H-M   'P 1'
#
loop_
_entity.id
_entity.type
_entity.pdbx_description
1 polymer ?
#
loop_
_entity_poly.entity_id
_entity_poly.type
_entity_poly.pdbx_seq_one_letter_code
_entity_poly.pdbx_strand_id
1 'polypeptide(L)'
;MGVPCAKEEIDIAKRIGKENHKCRPIIISLTTTWKKMEIKKNKKALDNFPIYIKEDFPPKVIQKRIELQQQLKIEREQGKKVALRYDKIITLHG
;
A
#
# COMPACT_ATOMS: atom_id res chain seq x y z
N MET A 1 2.70 15.76 -2.36
CA MET A 1 1.54 16.03 -3.23
C MET A 1 2.05 16.15 -4.66
N GLY A 2 1.44 15.49 -5.64
CA GLY A 2 2.05 15.47 -6.98
C GLY A 2 1.45 14.52 -8.02
N VAL A 3 0.35 13.85 -7.73
CA VAL A 3 -0.42 13.12 -8.75
C VAL A 3 -1.76 13.85 -8.90
N PRO A 4 -2.05 14.46 -10.06
CA PRO A 4 -3.35 15.07 -10.29
C PRO A 4 -4.43 13.99 -10.25
N CYS A 5 -5.49 14.24 -9.49
CA CYS A 5 -6.62 13.33 -9.33
C CYS A 5 -7.90 14.16 -9.35
N ALA A 6 -8.66 14.05 -10.43
CA ALA A 6 -9.96 14.68 -10.56
C ALA A 6 -11.02 13.92 -9.73
N LYS A 7 -12.13 14.59 -9.39
CA LYS A 7 -13.16 13.99 -8.53
C LYS A 7 -13.79 12.76 -9.18
N GLU A 8 -13.93 12.78 -10.50
CA GLU A 8 -14.49 11.72 -11.35
C GLU A 8 -13.59 10.48 -11.41
N GLU A 9 -12.31 10.61 -11.04
CA GLU A 9 -11.38 9.48 -10.95
C GLU A 9 -11.53 8.70 -9.63
N ILE A 10 -12.30 9.25 -8.68
CA ILE A 10 -12.60 8.63 -7.38
C ILE A 10 -14.00 8.02 -7.46
N ASP A 11 -14.07 6.70 -7.38
CA ASP A 11 -15.33 5.96 -7.37
C ASP A 11 -15.95 5.97 -5.96
N ILE A 12 -15.14 5.60 -4.95
CA ILE A 12 -15.60 5.53 -3.55
C ILE A 12 -14.53 6.14 -2.65
N ALA A 13 -14.94 6.98 -1.71
CA ALA A 13 -14.13 7.40 -0.59
C ALA A 13 -14.96 7.34 0.70
N LYS A 14 -14.61 6.44 1.62
CA LYS A 14 -15.33 6.29 2.90
C LYS A 14 -14.42 5.91 4.05
N ARG A 15 -14.81 6.28 5.28
CA ARG A 15 -14.12 5.84 6.48
C ARG A 15 -14.50 4.40 6.81
N ILE A 16 -13.53 3.62 7.27
CA ILE A 16 -13.75 2.23 7.72
C ILE A 16 -13.42 2.08 9.20
N GLY A 17 -14.02 1.06 9.83
CA GLY A 17 -13.86 0.77 11.25
C GLY A 17 -14.82 1.54 12.16
N LYS A 18 -14.79 1.20 13.45
CA LYS A 18 -15.65 1.82 14.47
C LYS A 18 -15.15 3.22 14.83
N GLU A 19 -16.10 4.07 15.17
CA GLU A 19 -15.80 5.40 15.69
C GLU A 19 -15.28 5.29 17.12
N ASN A 20 -13.99 5.59 17.28
CA ASN A 20 -13.27 5.55 18.55
C ASN A 20 -12.39 6.82 18.62
N HIS A 21 -11.63 7.02 19.71
CA HIS A 21 -10.67 8.13 19.87
C HIS A 21 -9.48 8.12 18.87
N LYS A 22 -9.42 7.18 17.93
CA LYS A 22 -8.36 7.07 16.91
C LYS A 22 -8.89 7.49 15.54
N CYS A 23 -8.04 8.12 14.74
CA CYS A 23 -8.36 8.45 13.35
C CYS A 23 -8.71 7.18 12.55
N ARG A 24 -9.92 7.14 11.99
CA ARG A 24 -10.38 6.03 11.15
C ARG A 24 -9.67 6.05 9.79
N PRO A 25 -9.17 4.90 9.29
CA PRO A 25 -8.66 4.79 7.94
C PRO A 25 -9.73 5.15 6.91
N ILE A 26 -9.30 5.66 5.76
CA ILE A 26 -10.17 5.94 4.62
C ILE A 26 -9.85 4.91 3.55
N ILE A 27 -10.86 4.18 3.10
CA ILE A 27 -10.76 3.34 1.90
C ILE A 27 -11.11 4.21 0.68
N ILE A 28 -10.26 4.15 -0.33
CA ILE A 28 -10.45 4.85 -1.59
C ILE A 28 -10.44 3.83 -2.72
N SER A 29 -11.50 3.82 -3.52
CA SER A 29 -11.55 3.10 -4.80
C SER A 29 -11.46 4.10 -5.92
N LEU A 30 -10.60 3.81 -6.90
CA LEU A 30 -10.37 4.67 -8.07
C LEU A 30 -10.98 3.98 -9.29
N THR A 31 -11.42 4.78 -10.25
CA THR A 31 -12.00 4.26 -11.50
C THR A 31 -10.97 3.52 -12.36
N THR A 32 -9.68 3.87 -12.24
CA THR A 32 -8.60 3.24 -13.02
C THR A 32 -7.48 2.68 -12.14
N THR A 33 -6.99 1.50 -12.53
CA THR A 33 -5.83 0.87 -11.87
C THR A 33 -4.54 1.65 -12.12
N TRP A 34 -4.42 2.31 -13.27
CA TRP A 34 -3.26 3.15 -13.60
C TRP A 34 -3.06 4.28 -12.58
N LYS A 35 -4.12 5.01 -12.24
CA LYS A 35 -4.05 6.08 -11.24
C LYS A 35 -3.62 5.55 -9.87
N LYS A 36 -4.16 4.39 -9.45
CA LYS A 36 -3.71 3.70 -8.23
C LYS A 36 -2.21 3.41 -8.26
N MET A 37 -1.68 2.92 -9.38
CA MET A 37 -0.26 2.64 -9.53
C MET A 37 0.59 3.91 -9.45
N GLU A 38 0.15 4.99 -10.07
CA GLU A 38 0.83 6.30 -10.06
C GLU A 38 0.91 6.88 -8.64
N ILE A 39 -0.21 6.90 -7.91
CA ILE A 39 -0.28 7.30 -6.50
C ILE A 39 0.67 6.44 -5.66
N LYS A 40 0.66 5.12 -5.86
CA LYS A 40 1.52 4.18 -5.13
C LYS A 40 3.02 4.40 -5.40
N LYS A 41 3.40 4.73 -6.65
CA LYS A 41 4.79 5.07 -7.00
C LYS A 41 5.24 6.35 -6.30
N ASN A 42 4.37 7.35 -6.22
CA ASN A 42 4.64 8.64 -5.59
C ASN A 42 4.41 8.68 -4.07
N LYS A 43 4.12 7.55 -3.43
CA LYS A 43 3.80 7.50 -1.99
C LYS A 43 4.89 8.04 -1.07
N LYS A 44 6.17 8.04 -1.51
CA LYS A 44 7.30 8.61 -0.75
C LYS A 44 7.15 10.10 -0.50
N ALA A 45 6.36 10.80 -1.31
CA ALA A 45 6.02 12.21 -1.08
C ALA A 45 5.21 12.43 0.21
N LEU A 46 4.75 11.35 0.87
CA LEU A 46 4.05 11.39 2.15
C LEU A 46 4.96 11.15 3.35
N ASP A 47 6.24 10.83 3.16
CA ASP A 47 7.14 10.42 4.26
C ASP A 47 7.32 11.52 5.33
N ASN A 48 7.12 12.80 4.96
CA ASN A 48 7.16 13.95 5.88
C ASN A 48 5.81 14.27 6.56
N PHE A 49 4.77 13.50 6.27
CA PHE A 49 3.42 13.71 6.82
C PHE A 49 3.02 12.51 7.71
N PRO A 50 2.19 12.72 8.74
CA PRO A 50 1.75 11.65 9.64
C PRO A 50 0.67 10.76 9.02
N ILE A 51 0.75 10.49 7.71
CA ILE A 51 -0.19 9.68 6.95
C ILE A 51 0.56 8.69 6.06
N TYR A 52 -0.06 7.54 5.80
CA TYR A 52 0.51 6.52 4.94
C TYR A 52 -0.56 5.90 4.05
N ILE A 53 -0.12 5.36 2.91
CA ILE A 53 -0.99 4.63 1.99
C ILE A 53 -0.54 3.16 1.95
N LYS A 54 -1.51 2.26 2.15
CA LYS A 54 -1.35 0.82 1.96
C LYS A 54 -2.42 0.33 0.98
N GLU A 55 -2.16 -0.80 0.34
CA GLU A 55 -3.19 -1.48 -0.43
C GLU A 55 -4.13 -2.22 0.50
N ASP A 56 -5.41 -2.17 0.18
CA ASP A 56 -6.43 -3.01 0.80
C ASP A 56 -6.40 -4.40 0.14
N PHE A 57 -6.09 -5.42 0.94
CA PHE A 57 -5.92 -6.80 0.47
C PHE A 57 -6.94 -7.70 1.18
N PRO A 58 -7.37 -8.80 0.54
CA PRO A 58 -8.22 -9.77 1.21
C PRO A 58 -7.49 -10.41 2.40
N PRO A 59 -8.22 -10.88 3.44
CA PRO A 59 -7.62 -11.41 4.67
C PRO A 59 -6.57 -12.50 4.46
N LYS A 60 -6.80 -13.41 3.49
CA LYS A 60 -5.86 -14.48 3.14
C LYS A 60 -4.49 -13.94 2.69
N VAL A 61 -4.49 -12.87 1.91
CA VAL A 61 -3.26 -12.21 1.43
C VAL A 61 -2.59 -11.44 2.57
N ILE A 62 -3.35 -10.79 3.44
CA ILE A 62 -2.78 -10.12 4.63
C ILE A 62 -2.03 -11.13 5.50
N GLN A 63 -2.65 -12.27 5.81
CA GLN A 63 -2.02 -13.33 6.59
C GLN A 63 -0.74 -13.82 5.94
N LYS A 64 -0.79 -14.09 4.62
CA LYS A 64 0.39 -14.55 3.90
C LYS A 64 1.52 -13.52 3.90
N ARG A 65 1.19 -12.24 3.82
CA ARG A 65 2.16 -11.14 3.88
C ARG A 65 2.83 -11.02 5.25
N ILE A 66 2.12 -11.31 6.35
CA ILE A 66 2.70 -11.32 7.70
C ILE A 66 3.76 -12.43 7.80
N GLU A 67 3.46 -13.64 7.31
CA GLU A 67 4.42 -14.74 7.25
C GLU A 67 5.66 -14.37 6.43
N LEU A 68 5.46 -13.84 5.22
CA LEU A 68 6.55 -13.49 4.30
C LEU A 68 7.38 -12.30 4.78
N GLN A 69 6.88 -11.45 5.67
CA GLN A 69 7.64 -10.29 6.16
C GLN A 69 8.90 -10.72 6.93
N GLN A 70 8.84 -11.82 7.67
CA GLN A 70 9.99 -12.35 8.42
C GLN A 70 11.08 -12.83 7.44
N GLN A 71 10.70 -13.63 6.45
CA GLN A 71 11.60 -14.11 5.41
C GLN A 71 12.20 -12.93 4.60
N LEU A 72 11.38 -11.95 4.23
CA LEU A 72 11.82 -10.76 3.51
C LEU A 72 12.88 -9.96 4.28
N LYS A 73 12.77 -9.90 5.61
CA LYS A 73 13.76 -9.23 6.47
C LYS A 73 15.10 -9.97 6.42
N ILE A 74 15.10 -11.29 6.60
CA ILE A 74 16.30 -12.13 6.55
C ILE A 74 17.00 -12.00 5.19
N GLU A 75 16.25 -12.09 4.08
CA GLU A 75 16.83 -11.98 2.74
C GLU A 75 17.45 -10.60 2.48
N ARG A 76 16.87 -9.52 3.02
CA ARG A 76 17.45 -8.18 2.94
C ARG A 76 18.70 -8.01 3.78
N GLU A 77 18.74 -8.61 4.97
CA GLU A 77 19.94 -8.62 5.83
C GLU A 77 21.09 -9.41 5.18
N GLN A 78 20.78 -10.45 4.40
CA GLN A 78 21.74 -11.16 3.55
C GLN A 78 22.20 -10.36 2.31
N GLY A 79 21.73 -9.12 2.14
CA GLY A 79 22.08 -8.26 1.01
C GLY A 79 21.32 -8.55 -0.29
N LYS A 80 20.31 -9.45 -0.28
CA LYS A 80 19.50 -9.73 -1.48
C LYS A 80 18.54 -8.57 -1.74
N LYS A 81 18.45 -8.14 -3.00
CA LYS A 81 17.50 -7.13 -3.46
C LYS A 81 16.12 -7.76 -3.66
N VAL A 82 15.32 -7.84 -2.59
CA VAL A 82 13.98 -8.46 -2.63
C VAL A 82 12.86 -7.52 -2.19
N ALA A 83 11.67 -7.74 -2.75
CA ALA A 83 10.46 -6.97 -2.45
C ALA A 83 9.22 -7.86 -2.33
N LEU A 84 8.29 -7.46 -1.47
CA LEU A 84 7.01 -8.13 -1.31
C LEU A 84 5.96 -7.54 -2.27
N ARG A 85 5.47 -8.34 -3.22
CA ARG A 85 4.40 -7.96 -4.16
C ARG A 85 3.23 -8.93 -4.04
N TYR A 86 2.04 -8.37 -3.79
CA TYR A 86 0.83 -9.13 -3.46
C TYR A 86 1.09 -10.15 -2.34
N ASP A 87 1.16 -11.44 -2.63
CA ASP A 87 1.41 -12.53 -1.68
C ASP A 87 2.73 -13.26 -1.94
N LYS A 88 3.70 -12.63 -2.62
CA LYS A 88 4.99 -13.24 -3.00
C LYS A 88 6.17 -12.32 -2.73
N ILE A 89 7.30 -12.91 -2.38
CA ILE A 89 8.61 -12.23 -2.41
C ILE A 89 9.16 -12.37 -3.83
N ILE A 90 9.59 -11.26 -4.40
CA ILE A 90 10.20 -11.20 -5.72
C ILE A 90 11.62 -10.64 -5.61
N THR A 91 12.54 -11.18 -6.40
CA THR A 91 13.87 -10.62 -6.59
C THR A 91 13.79 -9.44 -7.55
N LEU A 92 14.38 -8.32 -7.17
CA LEU A 92 14.53 -7.16 -8.03
C LEU A 92 15.83 -7.33 -8.81
N HIS A 93 15.71 -7.74 -10.07
CA HIS A 93 16.82 -7.62 -11.03
C HIS A 93 16.89 -6.15 -11.45
N GLY A 94 18.07 -5.55 -11.25
CA GLY A 94 18.39 -4.19 -11.68
C GLY A 94 18.94 -4.17 -13.08
#